data_AF-A0A386TCJ3-F1
#
_entry.id   AF-A0A386TCJ3-F1
#
_cell.length_a   1.000
_cell.length_b   1.000
_cell.length_c   1.000
_cell.angle_alpha   90.00
_cell.angle_beta   90.00
_cell.angle_gamma   90.00
#
_symmetry.space_group_name_H-M   'P 1'
#
loop_
_entity.id
_entity.type
_entity.pdbx_description
1 polymer ?
#
loop_
_entity_poly.entity_id
_entity_poly.type
_entity_poly.pdbx_seq_one_letter_code
_entity_poly.pdbx_strand_id
1 'polypeptide(L)'
;MQRRSTETAHAVVTNPEHFHTQPTILACAWDILMAERGKRVNLDRLGPPAHIVEAEPFNPVLADFDSRAPRILTRIRHHVAPTGGDAA
;
A
#
# COMPACT_ATOMS: atom_id res chain seq x y z
N MET A 1 4.48 -25.28 -9.03
CA MET A 1 5.27 -24.52 -10.04
C MET A 1 5.94 -23.24 -9.50
N GLN A 2 5.65 -22.79 -8.27
CA GLN A 2 6.07 -21.47 -7.76
C GLN A 2 7.57 -21.31 -7.46
N ARG A 3 8.25 -22.34 -6.93
CA ARG A 3 9.68 -22.29 -6.55
C ARG A 3 10.62 -21.94 -7.70
N ARG A 4 10.35 -22.47 -8.90
CA ARG A 4 11.20 -22.24 -10.08
C ARG A 4 11.13 -20.78 -10.56
N SER A 5 9.99 -20.13 -10.35
CA SER A 5 9.78 -18.71 -10.67
C SER A 5 10.51 -17.78 -9.71
N THR A 6 10.63 -18.17 -8.43
CA THR A 6 11.17 -17.30 -7.39
C THR A 6 12.69 -17.43 -7.28
N GLU A 7 13.24 -18.61 -7.51
CA GLU A 7 14.68 -18.81 -7.76
C GLU A 7 15.17 -17.97 -8.95
N THR A 8 14.38 -17.91 -10.03
CA THR A 8 14.70 -17.10 -11.21
C THR A 8 14.63 -15.60 -10.89
N ALA A 9 13.61 -15.16 -10.15
CA ALA A 9 13.47 -13.75 -9.74
C ALA A 9 14.62 -13.30 -8.82
N HIS A 10 15.02 -14.15 -7.87
CA HIS A 10 16.20 -13.91 -7.04
C HIS A 10 17.46 -13.76 -7.89
N ALA A 11 17.71 -14.66 -8.83
CA ALA A 11 18.88 -14.61 -9.71
C ALA A 11 18.94 -13.34 -10.57
N VAL A 12 17.79 -12.87 -11.07
CA VAL A 12 17.68 -11.64 -11.86
C VAL A 12 18.01 -10.40 -11.02
N VAL A 13 17.49 -10.30 -9.79
CA VAL A 13 17.68 -9.13 -8.92
C VAL A 13 19.06 -9.10 -8.27
N THR A 14 19.70 -10.25 -8.03
CA THR A 14 21.07 -10.32 -7.49
C THR A 14 22.15 -10.06 -8.54
N ASN A 15 21.82 -10.14 -9.84
CA ASN A 15 22.76 -9.93 -10.95
C ASN A 15 22.22 -8.88 -11.94
N PRO A 16 21.85 -7.67 -11.48
CA PRO A 16 21.14 -6.67 -12.29
C PRO A 16 21.95 -6.20 -13.50
N GLU A 17 23.27 -6.27 -13.45
CA GLU A 17 24.18 -5.95 -14.55
C GLU A 17 23.96 -6.83 -15.79
N HIS A 18 23.41 -8.03 -15.65
CA HIS A 18 23.08 -8.89 -16.79
C HIS A 18 21.71 -8.56 -17.40
N PHE A 19 20.87 -7.81 -16.69
CA PHE A 19 19.48 -7.53 -17.05
C PHE A 19 19.17 -6.03 -17.15
N HIS A 20 20.18 -5.16 -17.06
CA HIS A 20 20.02 -3.70 -17.04
C HIS A 20 19.39 -3.13 -18.33
N THR A 21 19.55 -3.82 -19.47
CA THR A 21 18.91 -3.45 -20.75
C THR A 21 17.48 -3.97 -20.87
N GLN A 22 17.01 -4.76 -19.91
CA GLN A 22 15.72 -5.45 -19.94
C GLN A 22 14.88 -5.02 -18.72
N PRO A 23 14.43 -3.75 -18.67
CA PRO A 23 13.74 -3.18 -17.50
C PRO A 23 12.46 -3.94 -17.13
N THR A 24 11.76 -4.51 -18.12
CA THR A 24 10.57 -5.35 -17.90
C THR A 24 10.89 -6.60 -17.08
N ILE A 25 12.04 -7.24 -17.34
CA ILE A 25 12.44 -8.45 -16.61
C ILE A 25 12.77 -8.11 -15.15
N LEU A 26 13.48 -7.01 -14.92
CA LEU A 26 13.77 -6.51 -13.58
C LEU A 26 12.47 -6.17 -12.82
N ALA A 27 11.52 -5.51 -13.47
CA ALA A 27 10.23 -5.16 -12.87
C ALA A 27 9.43 -6.41 -12.49
N CYS A 28 9.34 -7.42 -13.38
CA CYS A 28 8.64 -8.67 -13.10
C CYS A 28 9.31 -9.46 -11.96
N ALA A 29 10.64 -9.56 -11.96
CA ALA A 29 11.37 -10.25 -10.89
C ALA A 29 11.17 -9.54 -9.53
N TRP A 30 11.16 -8.22 -9.53
CA TRP A 30 10.89 -7.44 -8.33
C TRP A 30 9.46 -7.65 -7.79
N ASP A 31 8.46 -7.65 -8.68
CA ASP A 31 7.06 -7.91 -8.29
C ASP A 31 6.89 -9.30 -7.67
N ILE A 32 7.50 -10.33 -8.26
CA ILE A 32 7.51 -11.70 -7.71
C ILE A 32 8.11 -11.73 -6.29
N LEU A 33 9.26 -11.09 -6.08
CA LEU A 33 9.91 -11.06 -4.76
C LEU A 33 9.12 -10.28 -3.71
N MET A 34 8.45 -9.20 -4.11
CA MET A 34 7.61 -8.43 -3.19
C MET A 34 6.34 -9.19 -2.84
N ALA A 35 5.74 -9.90 -3.80
CA ALA A 35 4.58 -10.75 -3.55
C ALA A 35 4.89 -11.87 -2.54
N GLU A 36 6.08 -12.50 -2.61
CA GLU A 36 6.53 -13.46 -1.59
C GLU A 36 6.64 -12.84 -0.18
N ARG A 37 6.93 -11.54 -0.10
CA ARG A 37 6.97 -10.77 1.15
C ARG A 37 5.61 -10.24 1.57
N GLY A 38 4.52 -10.62 0.88
CA GLY A 38 3.17 -10.11 1.13
C GLY A 38 2.98 -8.64 0.78
N LYS A 39 3.86 -8.07 -0.06
CA LYS A 39 3.80 -6.67 -0.51
C LYS A 39 3.40 -6.61 -1.98
N ARG A 40 2.72 -5.53 -2.39
CA ARG A 40 2.40 -5.26 -3.80
C ARG A 40 3.24 -4.08 -4.29
N VAL A 41 3.80 -4.20 -5.50
CA VAL A 41 4.56 -3.13 -6.13
C VAL A 41 3.63 -2.36 -7.06
N ASN A 42 3.50 -1.05 -6.85
CA ASN A 42 2.83 -0.19 -7.81
C ASN A 42 3.83 0.20 -8.92
N LEU A 43 3.74 -0.47 -10.07
CA LEU A 43 4.63 -0.25 -11.21
C LEU A 43 4.42 1.12 -11.88
N ASP A 44 3.23 1.73 -11.74
CA ASP A 44 2.92 3.07 -12.27
C ASP A 44 3.65 4.18 -11.51
N ARG A 45 4.26 3.85 -10.37
CA ARG A 45 5.03 4.76 -9.51
C ARG A 45 6.55 4.58 -9.62
N LEU A 46 7.04 3.88 -10.64
CA LEU A 46 8.47 3.80 -10.94
C LEU A 46 9.06 5.13 -11.45
N GLY A 47 8.23 6.14 -11.68
CA GLY A 47 8.67 7.52 -11.94
C GLY A 47 9.13 8.26 -10.66
N PRO A 48 9.89 9.36 -10.79
CA PRO A 48 10.28 10.16 -9.63
C PRO A 48 9.03 10.67 -8.87
N PRO A 49 8.94 10.51 -7.55
CA PRO A 49 9.90 9.91 -6.62
C PRO A 49 9.69 8.39 -6.43
N ALA A 50 10.64 7.60 -6.94
CA ALA A 50 10.58 6.13 -7.03
C ALA A 50 10.73 5.35 -5.70
N HIS A 51 10.58 6.01 -4.54
CA HIS A 51 10.86 5.40 -3.22
C HIS A 51 9.65 5.31 -2.29
N ILE A 52 8.44 5.65 -2.74
CA ILE A 52 7.24 5.55 -1.90
C ILE A 52 6.67 4.13 -2.03
N VAL A 53 7.17 3.21 -1.21
CA VAL A 53 6.44 1.98 -0.89
C VAL A 53 5.24 2.39 -0.04
N GLU A 54 4.09 2.64 -0.67
CA GLU A 54 2.84 2.73 0.07
C GLU A 54 2.57 1.35 0.67
N ALA A 55 2.74 1.24 1.98
CA ALA A 55 2.08 0.19 2.71
C ALA A 55 0.59 0.51 2.61
N GLU A 56 -0.15 -0.25 1.80
CA GLU A 56 -1.61 -0.28 1.97
C GLU A 56 -1.88 -0.54 3.46
N PRO A 57 -2.82 0.19 4.07
CA PRO A 57 -3.22 -0.10 5.44
C PRO A 57 -3.68 -1.56 5.45
N PHE A 58 -2.90 -2.41 6.13
CA PHE A 58 -2.99 -3.87 6.19
C PHE A 58 -4.39 -4.39 6.59
N ASN A 59 -5.29 -3.50 7.02
CA ASN A 59 -6.62 -3.86 7.45
C ASN A 59 -7.67 -2.90 6.83
N PRO A 60 -8.53 -3.39 5.91
CA PRO A 60 -9.59 -2.59 5.30
C PRO A 60 -10.60 -2.07 6.33
N VAL A 61 -10.72 -2.72 7.49
CA VAL A 61 -11.55 -2.26 8.61
C VAL A 61 -10.94 -1.02 9.28
N LEU A 62 -9.61 -0.96 9.40
CA LEU A 62 -8.92 0.23 9.92
C LEU A 62 -9.06 1.40 8.95
N ALA A 63 -8.93 1.17 7.64
CA ALA A 63 -9.14 2.21 6.63
C ALA A 63 -10.58 2.74 6.62
N ASP A 64 -11.59 1.86 6.71
CA ASP A 64 -13.00 2.26 6.86
C ASP A 64 -13.20 3.06 8.16
N PHE A 65 -12.61 2.60 9.26
CA PHE A 65 -12.70 3.27 10.56
C PHE A 65 -12.07 4.66 10.51
N ASP A 66 -10.85 4.81 9.99
CA ASP A 66 -10.16 6.11 9.88
C ASP A 66 -10.93 7.09 8.99
N SER A 67 -11.58 6.58 7.93
CA SER A 67 -12.43 7.42 7.06
C SER A 67 -13.73 7.88 7.74
N ARG A 68 -14.33 7.03 8.60
CA ARG A 68 -15.64 7.26 9.23
C ARG A 68 -15.53 7.94 10.60
N ALA A 69 -14.45 7.72 11.33
CA ALA A 69 -14.24 8.22 12.69
C ALA A 69 -14.38 9.75 12.78
N PRO A 70 -13.86 10.58 11.87
CA PRO A 70 -14.06 12.03 11.92
C PRO A 70 -15.54 12.44 11.84
N ARG A 71 -16.34 11.74 11.02
CA ARG A 71 -17.78 12.00 10.85
C ARG A 71 -18.59 11.56 12.07
N ILE A 72 -18.25 10.41 12.64
CA ILE A 72 -18.87 9.89 13.85
C ILE A 72 -18.57 10.82 15.04
N LEU A 73 -17.31 11.22 15.22
CA LEU A 73 -16.90 12.17 16.25
C LEU A 73 -17.61 13.52 16.10
N THR A 74 -17.77 14.00 14.86
CA THR A 74 -18.51 15.24 14.58
C THR A 74 -19.99 15.13 14.98
N ARG A 75 -20.65 14.01 14.65
CA ARG A 75 -22.04 13.76 15.07
C ARG A 75 -22.20 13.65 16.58
N ILE A 76 -21.30 12.93 17.25
CA ILE A 76 -21.31 12.83 18.72
C ILE A 76 -21.14 14.22 19.32
N ARG A 77 -20.18 15.02 18.85
CA ARG A 77 -20.00 16.40 19.32
C ARG A 77 -21.23 17.26 19.09
N HIS A 78 -21.92 17.10 17.97
CA HIS A 78 -23.17 17.82 17.70
C HIS A 78 -24.32 17.40 18.64
N HIS A 79 -24.39 16.13 19.02
CA HIS A 79 -25.45 15.62 19.92
C HIS A 79 -25.13 15.85 21.40
N VAL A 80 -23.85 15.89 21.75
CA VAL A 80 -23.36 16.15 23.12
C VAL A 80 -23.11 17.64 23.35
N ALA A 81 -23.09 18.46 22.28
CA ALA A 81 -23.15 19.91 22.43
C ALA A 81 -24.40 20.23 23.26
N PRO A 82 -24.25 20.97 24.38
CA PRO A 82 -25.38 21.29 25.23
C PRO A 82 -26.40 22.02 24.36
N THR A 83 -27.62 21.51 24.33
CA THR A 83 -28.81 22.23 23.87
C THR A 83 -29.00 23.40 24.83
N GLY A 84 -28.20 24.45 24.59
CA GLY A 84 -28.25 25.70 25.31
C GLY A 84 -29.51 26.45 24.89
N GLY A 85 -30.56 26.27 25.70
CA GLY A 85 -31.63 27.24 25.91
C GLY A 85 -32.62 27.42 24.76
N ASP A 86 -33.85 26.93 24.97
CA ASP A 86 -34.96 27.87 25.07
C ASP A 86 -36.00 27.32 26.06
N ALA A 87 -35.98 27.89 27.26
CA ALA A 87 -36.99 27.74 28.28
C ALA A 87 -37.29 29.14 28.79
N ALA A 88 -38.19 29.84 28.11
CA ALA A 88 -38.95 30.98 28.62
C ALA A 88 -40.21 31.20 27.76
#